data_AF-A0A7G5H0K6-F1
#
_entry.id   AF-A0A7G5H0K6-F1
#
_cell.length_a   1.000
_cell.length_b   1.000
_cell.length_c   1.000
_cell.angle_alpha   90.00
_cell.angle_beta   90.00
_cell.angle_gamma   90.00
#
_symmetry.space_group_name_H-M   'P 1'
#
loop_
_entity.id
_entity.type
_entity.pdbx_description
1 polymer ?
#
loop_
_entity_poly.entity_id
_entity_poly.type
_entity_poly.pdbx_seq_one_letter_code
_entity_poly.pdbx_strand_id
1 'polypeptide(L)'
;MANWFSIPIIGKRQVREMGLLVIAGCLLAGLQQEQLIWYKASLVATLITLLVPWAFFPVAIIWFALGQLLGKITANVLLVLLFVVVVIPVAWLRKILGSDTFRVKEFKKSSDSVFINREHTYQASDLKYPF
;
A
#
# COMPACT_ATOMS: atom_id res chain seq x y z
N MET A 1 -3.92 -17.43 16.54
CA MET A 1 -2.58 -17.89 16.14
C MET A 1 -2.33 -17.33 14.74
N ALA A 2 -1.47 -16.32 14.61
CA ALA A 2 -1.32 -15.59 13.34
C ALA A 2 -0.40 -16.37 12.39
N ASN A 3 -0.98 -16.89 11.30
CA ASN A 3 -0.27 -17.67 10.29
C ASN A 3 0.60 -16.75 9.43
N TRP A 4 1.76 -16.33 9.96
CA TRP A 4 2.65 -15.38 9.29
C TRP A 4 3.38 -15.97 8.07
N PHE A 5 3.46 -17.30 7.99
CA PHE A 5 4.01 -18.08 6.86
C PHE A 5 2.89 -18.82 6.12
N SER A 6 2.02 -18.10 5.44
CA SER A 6 1.20 -18.70 4.38
C SER A 6 2.09 -18.83 3.14
N ILE A 7 2.52 -20.05 2.82
CA ILE A 7 3.20 -20.32 1.55
C ILE A 7 2.25 -19.87 0.43
N PRO A 8 2.69 -19.04 -0.53
CA PRO A 8 1.86 -18.66 -1.67
C PRO A 8 1.31 -19.93 -2.33
N ILE A 9 -0.02 -20.06 -2.39
CA ILE A 9 -0.66 -21.15 -3.13
C ILE A 9 -0.51 -20.79 -4.61
N ILE A 10 0.59 -21.23 -5.22
CA ILE A 10 0.92 -20.87 -6.60
C ILE A 10 0.18 -21.81 -7.55
N GLY A 11 -0.67 -21.24 -8.39
CA GLY A 11 -1.37 -21.99 -9.44
C GLY A 11 -0.44 -22.37 -10.60
N LYS A 12 -0.75 -23.47 -11.31
CA LYS A 12 0.00 -23.88 -12.52
C LYS A 12 0.15 -22.77 -13.56
N ARG A 13 -0.84 -21.87 -13.64
CA ARG A 13 -0.82 -20.69 -14.52
C ARG A 13 0.26 -19.68 -14.11
N GLN A 14 0.39 -19.39 -12.82
CA GLN A 14 1.37 -18.42 -12.30
C GLN A 14 2.81 -18.91 -12.49
N VAL A 15 3.05 -20.22 -12.37
CA VAL A 15 4.37 -20.81 -12.67
C VAL A 15 4.72 -20.61 -14.15
N ARG A 16 3.74 -20.80 -15.06
CA ARG A 16 3.94 -20.56 -16.50
C ARG A 16 4.17 -19.08 -16.81
N GLU A 17 3.45 -18.19 -16.14
CA GLU A 17 3.65 -16.74 -16.25
C GLU A 17 5.06 -16.34 -15.79
N MET A 18 5.63 -16.98 -14.77
CA MET A 18 7.04 -16.76 -14.41
C MET A 18 8.02 -17.21 -15.49
N GLY A 19 7.78 -18.35 -16.14
CA GLY A 19 8.58 -18.76 -17.30
C GLY A 19 8.55 -17.72 -18.42
N LEU A 20 7.36 -17.14 -18.70
CA LEU A 20 7.21 -16.06 -19.68
C LEU A 20 7.98 -14.79 -19.29
N LEU A 21 7.98 -14.42 -18.01
CA LEU A 21 8.73 -13.25 -17.52
C LEU A 21 10.25 -13.45 -17.65
N VAL A 22 10.75 -14.66 -17.39
CA VAL A 22 12.17 -14.99 -17.60
C VAL A 22 12.54 -14.90 -19.07
N ILE A 23 11.70 -15.44 -19.97
CA ILE A 23 11.90 -15.35 -21.42
C ILE A 23 11.93 -13.88 -21.87
N ALA A 24 10.96 -13.07 -21.42
CA ALA A 24 10.91 -11.64 -21.73
C ALA A 24 12.15 -10.90 -21.23
N GLY A 25 12.60 -11.17 -20.01
CA GLY A 25 13.82 -10.60 -19.44
C GLY A 25 15.07 -10.95 -20.27
N CYS A 26 15.22 -12.21 -20.67
CA CYS A 26 16.33 -12.63 -21.53
C CYS A 26 16.30 -11.97 -22.92
N LEU A 27 15.12 -11.79 -23.51
CA LEU A 27 14.98 -11.09 -24.80
C LEU A 27 15.33 -9.60 -24.67
N LEU A 28 14.85 -8.91 -23.63
CA LEU A 28 15.19 -7.51 -23.38
C LEU A 28 16.69 -7.32 -23.14
N ALA A 29 17.33 -8.23 -22.39
CA ALA A 29 18.77 -8.21 -22.20
C ALA A 29 19.53 -8.46 -23.51
N GLY A 30 19.04 -9.36 -24.37
CA GLY A 30 19.59 -9.61 -25.70
C GLY A 30 19.47 -8.42 -26.65
N LEU A 31 18.42 -7.62 -26.53
CA LEU A 31 18.25 -6.38 -27.29
C LEU A 31 19.23 -5.28 -26.84
N GLN A 32 19.56 -5.21 -25.54
CA GLN A 32 20.51 -4.21 -25.03
C GLN A 32 21.98 -4.56 -25.28
N GLN A 33 22.32 -5.85 -25.29
CA GLN A 33 23.72 -6.30 -25.42
C GLN A 33 24.09 -6.86 -26.81
N GLU A 34 23.12 -6.98 -27.72
CA GLU A 34 23.25 -7.60 -29.06
C GLU A 34 23.94 -8.98 -29.11
N GLN A 35 24.09 -9.63 -27.95
CA GLN A 35 24.87 -10.85 -27.83
C GLN A 35 24.00 -12.08 -28.10
N LEU A 36 24.43 -12.92 -29.05
CA LEU A 36 23.79 -14.19 -29.45
C LEU A 36 23.49 -15.15 -28.28
N ILE A 37 24.23 -15.04 -27.18
CA ILE A 37 24.10 -15.87 -25.98
C ILE A 37 22.71 -15.67 -25.33
N TRP A 38 22.21 -14.43 -25.27
CA TRP A 38 20.92 -14.13 -24.65
C TRP A 38 19.74 -14.66 -25.46
N TYR A 39 19.84 -14.63 -26.80
CA TYR A 39 18.85 -15.24 -27.69
C TYR A 39 18.81 -16.76 -27.56
N LYS A 40 19.99 -17.42 -27.49
CA LYS A 40 20.07 -18.87 -27.23
C LYS A 40 19.50 -19.23 -25.86
N ALA A 41 19.79 -18.44 -24.83
CA ALA A 41 19.24 -18.64 -23.49
C ALA A 41 17.70 -18.50 -23.47
N SER A 42 17.15 -17.52 -24.19
CA SER A 42 15.70 -17.35 -24.34
C SER A 42 15.02 -18.53 -25.05
N LEU A 43 15.66 -19.08 -26.09
CA LEU A 43 15.16 -20.26 -26.80
C LEU A 43 15.09 -21.49 -25.86
N VAL A 44 16.14 -21.70 -25.07
CA VAL A 44 16.20 -22.79 -24.09
C VAL A 44 15.16 -22.58 -22.98
N ALA A 45 15.04 -21.36 -22.44
CA ALA A 45 14.04 -21.02 -21.43
C ALA A 45 12.60 -21.23 -21.95
N THR A 46 12.35 -20.97 -23.24
CA THR A 46 11.07 -21.24 -23.90
C THR A 46 10.77 -22.73 -23.94
N LEU A 47 11.74 -23.55 -24.33
CA LEU A 47 11.60 -25.00 -24.33
C LEU A 47 11.33 -25.56 -22.93
N ILE A 48 12.07 -25.07 -21.93
CA ILE A 48 11.89 -25.49 -20.53
C ILE A 48 10.51 -25.08 -20.01
N THR A 49 10.06 -23.87 -20.32
CA THR A 49 8.73 -23.37 -19.91
C THR A 49 7.60 -24.21 -20.52
N LEU A 50 7.78 -24.69 -21.75
CA LEU A 50 6.81 -25.52 -22.45
C LEU A 50 6.80 -26.97 -21.93
N LEU A 51 7.97 -27.57 -21.71
CA LEU A 51 8.12 -28.98 -21.35
C LEU A 51 7.93 -29.23 -19.86
N VAL A 52 8.53 -28.39 -19.00
CA VAL A 52 8.53 -28.57 -17.55
C VAL A 52 8.40 -27.20 -16.87
N PRO A 53 7.19 -26.60 -16.85
CA PRO A 53 6.97 -25.32 -16.19
C PRO A 53 7.29 -25.37 -14.70
N TRP A 54 7.18 -26.54 -14.06
CA TRP A 54 7.52 -26.76 -12.64
C TRP A 54 8.96 -26.40 -12.27
N ALA A 55 9.89 -26.36 -13.22
CA ALA A 55 11.27 -25.91 -12.96
C ALA A 55 11.33 -24.46 -12.45
N PHE A 56 10.35 -23.62 -12.79
CA PHE A 56 10.26 -22.22 -12.34
C PHE A 56 9.57 -22.05 -10.98
N PHE A 57 9.10 -23.14 -10.37
CA PHE A 57 8.42 -23.09 -9.08
C PHE A 57 9.22 -22.43 -7.94
N PRO A 58 10.52 -22.74 -7.70
CA PRO A 58 11.28 -22.09 -6.62
C PRO A 58 11.46 -20.59 -6.85
N VAL A 59 11.70 -20.19 -8.12
CA VAL A 59 11.81 -18.78 -8.50
C VAL A 59 10.46 -18.07 -8.31
N ALA A 60 9.36 -18.72 -8.69
CA ALA A 60 8.01 -18.21 -8.49
C ALA A 60 7.70 -18.01 -7.00
N ILE A 61 8.07 -18.95 -6.12
CA ILE A 61 7.89 -18.79 -4.67
C ILE A 61 8.60 -17.53 -4.17
N ILE A 62 9.87 -17.36 -4.50
CA ILE A 62 10.66 -16.21 -4.04
C ILE A 62 10.04 -14.91 -4.55
N TRP A 63 9.73 -14.86 -5.85
CA TRP A 63 9.14 -13.68 -6.48
C TRP A 63 7.79 -13.30 -5.89
N PHE A 64 6.86 -14.27 -5.77
CA PHE A 64 5.53 -14.01 -5.22
C PHE A 64 5.56 -13.73 -3.71
N ALA A 65 6.47 -14.36 -2.95
CA ALA A 65 6.66 -14.03 -1.53
C ALA A 65 7.15 -12.58 -1.35
N LEU A 66 8.09 -12.15 -2.20
CA LEU A 66 8.55 -10.76 -2.23
C LEU A 66 7.42 -9.80 -2.61
N GLY A 67 6.60 -10.17 -3.60
CA GLY A 67 5.40 -9.41 -3.98
C GLY A 67 4.37 -9.28 -2.85
N GLN A 68 4.16 -10.34 -2.06
CA GLN A 68 3.29 -10.27 -0.88
C GLN A 68 3.85 -9.38 0.22
N LEU A 69 5.15 -9.44 0.46
CA LEU A 69 5.82 -8.57 1.43
C LEU A 69 5.69 -7.11 1.01
N LEU A 70 5.97 -6.81 -0.27
CA LEU A 70 5.77 -5.49 -0.85
C LEU A 70 4.32 -5.03 -0.69
N GLY A 71 3.34 -5.88 -1.04
CA GLY A 71 1.91 -5.55 -0.92
C GLY A 71 1.50 -5.18 0.51
N LYS A 72 2.03 -5.88 1.52
CA LYS A 72 1.81 -5.51 2.94
C LYS A 72 2.33 -4.12 3.26
N ILE A 73 3.50 -3.77 2.74
CA ILE A 73 4.11 -2.45 2.96
C ILE A 73 3.34 -1.37 2.17
N THR A 74 2.89 -1.68 0.95
CA THR A 74 2.19 -0.74 0.08
C THR A 74 0.93 -0.17 0.71
N ALA A 75 0.15 -0.96 1.45
CA ALA A 75 -1.04 -0.47 2.13
C ALA A 75 -0.71 0.65 3.14
N ASN A 76 0.34 0.46 3.94
CA ASN A 76 0.80 1.46 4.90
C ASN A 76 1.38 2.70 4.20
N VAL A 77 2.19 2.48 3.16
CA VAL A 77 2.76 3.58 2.37
C VAL A 77 1.66 4.40 1.71
N LEU A 78 0.63 3.76 1.16
CA LEU A 78 -0.51 4.43 0.53
C LEU A 78 -1.28 5.29 1.54
N LEU A 79 -1.52 4.77 2.75
CA LEU A 79 -2.18 5.53 3.82
C LEU A 79 -1.38 6.77 4.22
N VAL A 80 -0.07 6.61 4.45
CA VAL A 80 0.82 7.73 4.78
C VAL A 80 0.85 8.75 3.65
N LEU A 81 0.96 8.29 2.40
CA LEU A 81 0.97 9.15 1.23
C LEU A 81 -0.33 9.95 1.13
N LEU A 82 -1.49 9.29 1.29
CA LEU A 82 -2.79 9.94 1.27
C LEU A 82 -2.94 10.97 2.41
N PHE A 83 -2.46 10.64 3.60
CA PHE A 83 -2.45 11.59 4.71
C PHE A 83 -1.60 12.82 4.38
N VAL A 84 -0.39 12.62 3.84
CA VAL A 84 0.54 13.71 3.51
C VAL A 84 0.03 14.57 2.35
N VAL A 85 -0.53 13.95 1.31
CA VAL A 85 -0.96 14.66 0.09
C VAL A 85 -2.34 15.29 0.23
N VAL A 86 -3.22 14.74 1.06
CA VAL A 86 -4.60 15.22 1.20
C VAL A 86 -4.83 15.87 2.56
N VAL A 87 -4.58 15.14 3.65
CA VAL A 87 -4.98 15.59 4.99
C VAL A 87 -4.10 16.74 5.49
N ILE A 88 -2.78 16.63 5.35
CA ILE A 88 -1.83 17.67 5.78
C ILE A 88 -2.08 19.01 5.09
N PRO A 89 -2.19 19.12 3.75
CA PRO A 89 -2.43 20.41 3.11
C PRO A 89 -3.79 21.00 3.48
N VAL A 90 -4.82 20.16 3.63
CA VAL A 90 -6.14 20.63 4.10
C VAL A 90 -6.06 21.16 5.54
N ALA A 91 -5.30 20.49 6.41
CA ALA A 91 -5.08 20.95 7.78
C ALA A 91 -4.29 22.27 7.84
N TRP A 92 -3.25 22.41 7.01
CA TRP A 92 -2.49 23.65 6.88
C TRP A 92 -3.34 24.79 6.31
N LEU A 93 -4.14 24.52 5.28
CA LEU A 93 -5.04 25.50 4.71
C LEU A 93 -6.04 26.02 5.75
N ARG A 94 -6.67 25.12 6.52
CA ARG A 94 -7.54 25.51 7.65
C ARG A 94 -6.80 26.36 8.71
N LYS A 95 -5.54 26.02 9.01
CA LYS A 95 -4.73 26.76 9.97
C LYS A 95 -4.45 28.19 9.49
N ILE A 96 -4.19 28.39 8.19
CA ILE A 96 -3.97 29.71 7.59
C ILE A 96 -5.28 30.51 7.54
N LEU A 97 -6.41 29.86 7.24
CA LEU A 97 -7.74 30.47 7.26
C LEU A 97 -8.21 30.90 8.67
N GLY A 98 -7.40 30.70 9.71
CA GLY A 98 -7.67 31.20 11.06
C GLY A 98 -8.73 30.42 11.82
N SER A 99 -9.19 29.27 11.31
CA SER A 99 -10.14 28.40 11.98
C SER A 99 -9.47 27.66 13.14
N ASP A 100 -9.45 28.28 14.32
CA ASP A 100 -9.01 27.65 15.58
C ASP A 100 -10.22 27.07 16.33
N THR A 101 -10.86 26.05 15.75
CA THR A 101 -12.07 25.41 16.30
C THR A 101 -11.83 24.82 17.70
N PHE A 102 -10.59 24.46 18.02
CA PHE A 102 -10.21 23.84 19.29
C PHE A 102 -9.61 24.85 20.28
N ARG A 103 -9.57 26.14 19.94
CA ARG A 103 -8.97 27.22 20.76
C ARG A 103 -7.60 26.83 21.32
N VAL A 104 -6.80 26.14 20.51
CA VAL A 104 -5.52 25.54 20.95
C VAL A 104 -4.55 26.64 21.37
N LYS A 105 -4.67 27.84 20.77
CA LYS A 105 -3.84 29.01 21.13
C LYS A 105 -4.15 29.58 22.52
N GLU A 106 -5.33 29.33 23.07
CA GLU A 106 -5.81 29.85 24.36
C GLU A 106 -5.61 28.84 25.49
N PHE A 107 -5.44 27.56 25.15
CA PHE A 107 -5.21 26.48 26.10
C PHE A 107 -3.98 26.73 26.98
N LYS A 108 -4.19 26.74 28.31
CA LYS A 108 -3.18 26.97 29.37
C LYS A 108 -2.54 28.35 29.42
N LYS A 109 -3.08 29.35 28.71
CA LYS A 109 -2.59 30.74 28.83
C LYS A 109 -3.20 31.51 30.00
N SER A 110 -4.34 31.09 30.52
CA SER A 110 -4.98 31.66 31.70
C SER A 110 -5.47 30.54 32.62
N SER A 111 -5.94 30.95 33.81
CA SER A 111 -6.64 30.06 34.75
C SER A 111 -8.08 29.76 34.34
N ASP A 112 -8.59 30.42 33.29
CA ASP A 112 -9.97 30.26 32.83
C ASP A 112 -10.15 29.07 31.89
N SER A 113 -11.36 28.50 31.91
CA SER A 113 -11.74 27.40 31.05
C SER A 113 -11.87 27.85 29.59
N VAL A 114 -11.29 27.09 28.68
CA VAL A 114 -11.40 27.31 27.23
C VAL A 114 -12.68 26.69 26.64
N PHE A 115 -13.39 25.88 27.43
CA PHE A 115 -14.66 25.28 27.03
C PHE A 115 -15.73 26.36 26.89
N ILE A 116 -16.64 26.14 25.94
CA ILE A 116 -17.78 27.03 25.74
C ILE A 116 -18.75 26.81 26.90
N ASN A 117 -18.97 27.84 27.72
CA ASN A 117 -19.95 27.79 28.78
C ASN A 117 -21.35 27.79 28.16
N ARG A 118 -22.11 26.71 28.35
CA ARG A 118 -23.48 26.60 27.85
C ARG A 118 -24.43 26.95 28.98
N GLU A 119 -24.77 28.23 29.08
CA GLU A 119 -25.79 28.71 30.02
C GLU A 119 -27.20 28.43 29.47
N HIS A 120 -27.49 27.15 29.22
CA HIS A 120 -28.83 26.72 28.83
C HIS A 120 -29.53 26.09 30.03
N THR A 121 -30.71 26.60 30.38
CA THR A 121 -31.53 26.02 31.44
C THR A 121 -32.37 24.91 30.82
N TYR A 122 -32.00 23.66 31.09
CA TYR A 122 -32.67 22.49 30.54
C TYR A 122 -34.15 22.45 30.95
N GLN A 123 -35.03 22.34 29.96
CA GLN A 123 -36.46 22.18 30.17
C GLN A 123 -36.91 20.74 29.85
N ALA A 124 -38.09 20.36 30.36
CA ALA A 124 -38.67 19.03 30.07
C ALA A 124 -38.92 18.79 28.58
N SER A 125 -39.03 19.85 27.77
CA SER A 125 -39.08 19.78 26.31
C SER A 125 -37.79 19.27 25.67
N ASP A 126 -36.64 19.57 26.28
CA ASP A 126 -35.31 19.23 25.73
C ASP A 126 -35.02 17.72 25.86
N LEU A 127 -35.69 17.05 26.80
CA LEU A 127 -35.67 15.59 26.92
C LEU A 127 -36.38 14.89 25.76
N LYS A 128 -37.32 15.57 25.08
CA LYS A 128 -38.02 15.02 23.92
C LYS A 128 -37.21 15.19 22.63
N TYR A 129 -36.34 16.21 22.56
CA TYR A 129 -35.52 16.51 21.39
C TYR A 129 -34.09 16.88 21.82
N PRO A 130 -33.24 15.88 22.09
CA PRO A 130 -31.92 16.08 22.70
C PRO A 130 -30.81 16.55 21.74
N PHE A 131 -31.09 16.80 20.45
CA PHE A 131 -30.11 17.15 19.43
C PHE A 131 -30.50 18.43 18.68
#